data_AF-A0A2H6GQH6-F1
#
_entry.id   AF-A0A2H6GQH6-F1
#
_cell.length_a   1.000
_cell.length_b   1.000
_cell.length_c   1.000
_cell.angle_alpha   90.00
_cell.angle_beta   90.00
_cell.angle_gamma   90.00
#
_symmetry.space_group_name_H-M   'P 1'
#
loop_
_entity.id
_entity.type
_entity.pdbx_description
1 polymer ?
#
loop_
_entity_poly.entity_id
_entity_poly.type
_entity_poly.pdbx_seq_one_letter_code
_entity_poly.pdbx_strand_id
1 'polypeptide(L)'
;MWEILKIADEKKLKIFLVASDEGLSLWKETAVAIKKTYPSLKINGINTDHENHDSRSIISDSENYEIVFCNFGAPDQEKFLNSLKNGTPPHLYEKFGNNSSCNNAANLQNQRCGGRIGLAMGVGGSFDFITGKTRRAPNFMRRLGLEWLWRLVQQPKRIKRIFNAVIIFPIRVLFNK
;
A
#
# COMPACT_ATOMS: atom_id res chain seq x y z
N MET A 1 -10.02 -2.51 4.30
CA MET A 1 -9.20 -2.27 5.51
C MET A 1 -9.92 -2.66 6.79
N TRP A 2 -11.06 -2.05 7.16
CA TRP A 2 -11.76 -2.36 8.42
C TRP A 2 -12.09 -3.85 8.64
N GLU A 3 -12.64 -4.54 7.64
CA GLU A 3 -12.90 -5.99 7.73
C GLU A 3 -11.63 -6.81 7.95
N ILE A 4 -10.52 -6.41 7.33
CA ILE A 4 -9.23 -7.09 7.50
C ILE A 4 -8.71 -6.87 8.93
N LEU A 5 -8.87 -5.67 9.50
CA LEU A 5 -8.51 -5.39 10.88
C LEU A 5 -9.35 -6.22 11.87
N LYS A 6 -10.65 -6.38 11.59
CA LYS A 6 -11.53 -7.25 12.38
C LYS A 6 -11.04 -8.70 12.37
N ILE A 7 -10.80 -9.25 11.19
CA ILE A 7 -10.26 -10.62 11.04
C ILE A 7 -8.90 -10.77 11.73
N ALA A 8 -8.05 -9.74 11.65
CA ALA A 8 -6.74 -9.75 12.29
C ALA A 8 -6.84 -9.77 13.83
N ASP A 9 -7.80 -9.04 14.41
CA ASP A 9 -8.03 -9.05 15.85
C ASP A 9 -8.63 -10.37 16.34
N GLU A 10 -9.55 -10.96 15.57
CA GLU A 10 -10.14 -12.28 15.84
C GLU A 10 -9.08 -13.39 15.81
N LYS A 11 -8.21 -13.37 14.79
CA LYS A 11 -7.15 -14.36 14.59
C LYS A 11 -5.84 -14.03 15.32
N LYS A 12 -5.79 -12.92 16.08
CA LYS A 12 -4.60 -12.42 16.79
C LYS A 12 -3.36 -12.27 15.90
N LEU A 13 -3.57 -11.84 14.66
CA LEU A 13 -2.51 -11.55 13.69
C LEU A 13 -1.80 -10.23 14.04
N LYS A 14 -0.52 -10.15 13.73
CA LYS A 14 0.30 -8.95 13.89
C LYS A 14 0.29 -8.16 12.60
N ILE A 15 0.20 -6.84 12.75
CA ILE A 15 0.11 -5.90 11.64
C ILE A 15 1.34 -5.00 11.63
N PHE A 16 1.94 -4.82 10.45
CA PHE A 16 2.97 -3.84 10.19
C PHE A 16 2.41 -2.72 9.31
N LEU A 17 2.58 -1.47 9.74
CA LEU A 17 2.14 -0.28 9.01
C LEU A 17 3.33 0.43 8.41
N VAL A 18 3.27 0.72 7.11
CA VAL A 18 4.28 1.50 6.39
C VAL A 18 3.63 2.80 5.92
N ALA A 19 4.05 3.91 6.50
CA ALA A 19 3.52 5.23 6.16
C ALA A 19 4.59 6.08 5.45
N SER A 20 4.20 6.78 4.39
CA SER A 20 5.01 7.84 3.80
C SER A 20 5.10 9.03 4.75
N ASP A 21 6.28 9.61 4.89
CA ASP A 21 6.53 10.84 5.66
C ASP A 21 5.93 12.09 5.02
N GLU A 22 5.69 12.05 3.72
CA GLU A 22 4.93 13.09 3.02
C GLU A 22 3.41 12.92 3.18
N GLY A 23 2.98 11.78 3.75
CA GLY A 23 1.59 11.49 4.03
C GLY A 23 1.04 12.33 5.18
N LEU A 24 -0.28 12.55 5.20
CA LEU A 24 -0.91 13.27 6.29
C LEU A 24 -0.85 12.48 7.61
N SER A 25 -0.88 11.16 7.55
CA SER A 25 -0.96 10.28 8.71
C SER A 25 0.30 9.43 8.88
N LEU A 26 0.92 9.54 10.06
CA LEU A 26 2.06 8.71 10.44
C LEU A 26 1.61 7.32 10.86
N TRP A 27 2.52 6.34 10.85
CA TRP A 27 2.17 4.97 11.26
C TRP A 27 1.74 4.92 12.73
N LYS A 28 2.39 5.72 13.60
CA LYS A 28 2.09 5.80 15.04
C LYS A 28 0.67 6.30 15.30
N GLU A 29 0.27 7.37 14.63
CA GLU A 29 -1.07 7.94 14.74
C GLU A 29 -2.13 6.95 14.25
N THR A 30 -1.83 6.28 13.13
CA THR A 30 -2.70 5.25 12.55
C THR A 30 -2.83 4.07 13.51
N ALA A 31 -1.75 3.61 14.11
CA ALA A 31 -1.75 2.53 15.11
C ALA A 31 -2.57 2.90 16.34
N VAL A 32 -2.44 4.14 16.86
CA VAL A 32 -3.26 4.64 17.98
C VAL A 32 -4.74 4.63 17.61
N ALA A 33 -5.10 5.12 16.43
CA ALA A 33 -6.48 5.14 15.96
C ALA A 33 -7.08 3.72 15.79
N ILE A 34 -6.31 2.77 15.26
CA ILE A 34 -6.73 1.37 15.15
C ILE A 34 -6.91 0.75 16.53
N LYS A 35 -5.96 0.97 17.45
CA LYS A 35 -6.00 0.42 18.82
C LYS A 35 -7.16 0.93 19.66
N LYS A 36 -7.74 2.10 19.34
CA LYS A 36 -9.00 2.55 19.96
C LYS A 36 -10.16 1.58 19.69
N THR A 37 -10.16 0.94 18.51
CA THR A 37 -11.20 -0.02 18.11
C THR A 37 -10.80 -1.47 18.40
N TYR A 38 -9.52 -1.79 18.23
CA TYR A 38 -8.96 -3.13 18.43
C TYR A 38 -7.78 -3.09 19.41
N PRO A 39 -8.02 -2.98 20.74
CA PRO A 39 -6.96 -2.80 21.72
C PRO A 39 -5.98 -3.98 21.82
N SER A 40 -6.45 -5.18 21.47
CA SER A 40 -5.66 -6.41 21.58
C SER A 40 -4.71 -6.66 20.41
N LEU A 41 -4.83 -5.86 19.35
CA LEU A 41 -4.08 -6.03 18.11
C LEU A 41 -2.61 -5.60 18.28
N LYS A 42 -1.70 -6.48 17.85
CA LYS A 42 -0.27 -6.20 17.84
C LYS A 42 0.07 -5.44 16.56
N ILE A 43 0.38 -4.15 16.72
CA ILE A 43 0.69 -3.24 15.61
C ILE A 43 2.05 -2.62 15.84
N ASN A 44 2.89 -2.65 14.82
CA ASN A 44 4.12 -1.86 14.71
C ASN A 44 4.20 -1.22 13.32
N GLY A 45 5.21 -0.41 13.06
CA GLY A 45 5.36 0.20 11.76
C GLY A 45 6.56 1.11 11.62
N ILE A 46 6.70 1.65 10.43
CA ILE A 46 7.75 2.60 10.07
C ILE A 46 7.20 3.71 9.18
N ASN A 47 7.88 4.84 9.28
CA ASN A 47 7.69 6.05 8.52
C ASN A 47 8.86 6.13 7.53
N THR A 48 8.59 6.30 6.24
CA THR A 48 9.61 6.27 5.18
C THR A 48 9.40 7.41 4.19
N ASP A 49 10.49 7.97 3.71
CA ASP A 49 10.50 8.92 2.61
C ASP A 49 10.44 8.20 1.25
N HIS A 50 10.13 8.95 0.19
CA HIS A 50 10.07 8.44 -1.18
C HIS A 50 11.45 8.17 -1.79
N GLU A 51 12.51 8.81 -1.27
CA GLU A 51 13.87 8.72 -1.82
C GLU A 51 14.68 7.58 -1.22
N ASN A 52 14.39 7.19 0.02
CA ASN A 52 15.11 6.16 0.76
C ASN A 52 14.17 4.99 1.10
N HIS A 53 13.49 4.46 0.08
CA HIS A 53 12.87 3.14 0.13
C HIS A 53 13.96 2.06 0.24
N ASP A 54 14.73 2.04 1.33
CA ASP A 54 15.50 0.87 1.70
C ASP A 54 14.54 -0.24 2.06
N SER A 55 14.01 -0.85 1.01
CA SER A 55 13.02 -1.90 1.08
C SER A 55 13.56 -3.05 1.92
N ARG A 56 14.88 -3.22 2.04
CA ARG A 56 15.51 -4.31 2.79
C ARG A 56 15.31 -4.15 4.29
N SER A 57 15.55 -2.97 4.87
CA SER A 57 15.30 -2.75 6.30
C SER A 57 13.82 -2.84 6.64
N ILE A 58 12.95 -2.31 5.78
CA ILE A 58 11.49 -2.43 5.96
C ILE A 58 11.05 -3.89 5.85
N ILE A 59 11.59 -4.66 4.91
CA ILE A 59 11.34 -6.10 4.77
C ILE A 59 11.75 -6.80 6.07
N SER A 60 12.98 -6.63 6.55
CA SER A 60 13.46 -7.28 7.78
C SER A 60 12.63 -6.94 9.01
N ASP A 61 12.21 -5.67 9.15
CA ASP A 61 11.37 -5.24 10.26
C ASP A 61 9.95 -5.83 10.17
N SER A 62 9.47 -6.08 8.95
CA SER A 62 8.14 -6.62 8.67
C SER A 62 8.06 -8.15 8.63
N GLU A 63 9.18 -8.87 8.58
CA GLU A 63 9.25 -10.34 8.46
C GLU A 63 8.50 -11.10 9.56
N ASN A 64 8.36 -10.48 10.74
CA ASN A 64 7.68 -11.09 11.89
C ASN A 64 6.17 -10.85 11.95
N TYR A 65 5.60 -10.19 10.94
CA TYR A 65 4.20 -9.77 10.87
C TYR A 65 3.45 -10.50 9.75
N GLU A 66 2.17 -10.76 9.96
CA GLU A 66 1.35 -11.52 9.02
C GLU A 66 0.64 -10.61 8.00
N ILE A 67 0.42 -9.35 8.35
CA ILE A 67 -0.26 -8.36 7.50
C ILE A 67 0.58 -7.09 7.41
N VAL A 68 0.83 -6.62 6.19
CA VAL A 68 1.50 -5.34 5.91
C VAL A 68 0.55 -4.40 5.17
N PHE A 69 0.36 -3.20 5.70
CA PHE A 69 -0.35 -2.11 5.02
C PHE A 69 0.58 -0.97 4.67
N CYS A 70 0.52 -0.46 3.44
CA CYS A 70 1.23 0.75 3.04
C CYS A 70 0.28 1.83 2.49
N ASN A 71 0.62 3.11 2.68
CA ASN A 71 -0.18 4.24 2.15
C ASN A 71 0.41 4.86 0.86
N PHE A 72 1.38 4.20 0.23
CA PHE A 72 2.07 4.73 -0.95
C PHE A 72 1.12 4.93 -2.14
N GLY A 73 1.47 5.90 -2.98
CA GLY A 73 0.87 6.07 -4.30
C GLY A 73 1.58 5.20 -5.35
N ALA A 74 0.98 5.10 -6.53
CA ALA A 74 1.69 4.57 -7.71
C ALA A 74 2.77 5.57 -8.15
N PRO A 75 3.95 5.10 -8.60
CA PRO A 75 4.33 3.70 -8.84
C PRO A 75 4.96 2.98 -7.63
N ASP A 76 5.25 3.71 -6.55
CA ASP A 76 6.05 3.18 -5.45
C ASP A 76 5.33 2.08 -4.65
N GLN A 77 4.00 2.13 -4.60
CA GLN A 77 3.18 1.04 -4.07
C GLN A 77 3.47 -0.29 -4.77
N GLU A 78 3.56 -0.32 -6.10
CA GLU A 78 3.81 -1.55 -6.85
C GLU A 78 5.23 -2.05 -6.62
N LYS A 79 6.22 -1.14 -6.66
CA LYS A 79 7.62 -1.46 -6.38
C LYS A 79 7.79 -2.08 -4.99
N PHE A 80 7.16 -1.48 -3.97
CA PHE A 80 7.20 -1.96 -2.59
C PHE A 80 6.49 -3.31 -2.42
N LEU A 81 5.28 -3.46 -2.95
CA LEU A 81 4.57 -4.74 -2.85
C LEU A 81 5.31 -5.86 -3.59
N ASN A 82 5.97 -5.54 -4.70
CA ASN A 82 6.82 -6.49 -5.42
C ASN A 82 8.12 -6.81 -4.65
N SER A 83 8.70 -5.86 -3.91
CA SER A 83 9.88 -6.13 -3.08
C SER A 83 9.54 -7.06 -1.92
N LEU A 84 8.35 -6.96 -1.31
CA LEU A 84 7.87 -7.90 -0.30
C LEU A 84 7.66 -9.31 -0.85
N LYS A 85 7.12 -9.43 -2.08
CA LYS A 85 6.98 -10.73 -2.76
C LYS A 85 8.34 -11.37 -3.07
N ASN A 86 9.30 -10.54 -3.46
CA ASN A 86 10.65 -10.93 -3.85
C ASN A 86 11.62 -10.86 -2.66
N GLY A 87 11.12 -10.82 -1.42
CA GLY A 87 11.88 -10.73 -0.17
C GLY A 87 12.77 -11.94 0.13
N THR A 88 12.76 -12.96 -0.73
CA THR A 88 13.98 -13.71 -1.08
C THR A 88 14.26 -13.42 -2.56
N PRO A 89 15.36 -12.76 -2.94
CA PRO A 89 15.54 -12.35 -4.32
C PRO A 89 15.94 -13.55 -5.20
N PRO A 90 15.21 -13.87 -6.30
CA PRO A 90 15.79 -14.59 -7.42
C PRO A 90 16.62 -13.65 -8.32
N HIS A 91 16.57 -12.33 -8.09
CA HIS A 91 17.20 -11.33 -8.96
C HIS A 91 18.74 -11.22 -8.80
N LEU A 92 19.36 -12.04 -7.94
CA LEU A 92 20.80 -12.28 -7.94
C LEU A 92 21.23 -13.43 -8.87
N TYR A 93 20.28 -14.20 -9.41
CA TYR A 93 20.57 -15.36 -10.28
C TYR A 93 20.69 -14.98 -11.76
N GLU A 94 20.10 -13.87 -12.19
CA GLU A 94 20.13 -13.47 -13.61
C GLU A 94 21.43 -12.74 -14.00
N LYS A 95 22.21 -12.27 -13.02
CA LYS A 95 23.53 -11.65 -13.22
C LYS A 95 24.72 -12.62 -13.08
N PHE A 96 24.48 -13.85 -12.63
CA PHE A 96 25.48 -14.93 -12.54
C PHE A 96 24.84 -16.24 -12.96
N GLY A 97 24.83 -16.57 -14.26
CA GLY A 97 24.28 -17.87 -14.66
C GLY A 97 24.05 -18.15 -16.13
N ASN A 98 24.54 -17.36 -17.08
CA ASN A 98 24.71 -17.86 -18.45
C ASN A 98 25.92 -18.78 -18.47
N ASN A 99 25.73 -20.01 -18.00
CA ASN A 99 26.43 -21.24 -18.37
C ASN A 99 26.20 -22.28 -17.27
N SER A 100 25.11 -23.03 -17.36
CA SER A 100 25.07 -24.48 -17.13
C SER A 100 23.64 -24.98 -17.24
N SER A 101 23.48 -25.99 -18.09
CA SER A 101 22.35 -26.90 -18.20
C SER A 101 21.66 -27.20 -16.87
N CYS A 102 20.43 -26.72 -16.68
CA CYS A 102 19.48 -27.29 -15.74
C CYS A 102 18.06 -27.21 -16.29
N ASN A 103 17.70 -28.26 -17.03
CA ASN A 103 16.32 -28.64 -17.31
C ASN A 103 15.64 -28.98 -15.97
N ASN A 104 14.83 -28.08 -15.41
CA ASN A 104 13.68 -28.38 -14.53
C ASN A 104 12.98 -27.08 -14.08
N ALA A 105 12.37 -26.38 -15.04
CA ALA A 105 11.55 -25.18 -14.78
C ALA A 105 10.20 -25.48 -14.06
N ALA A 106 9.88 -26.75 -13.77
CA ALA A 106 8.61 -27.17 -13.18
C ALA A 106 8.62 -27.38 -11.65
N ASN A 107 9.78 -27.32 -10.98
CA ASN A 107 9.88 -27.58 -9.53
C ASN A 107 10.23 -26.34 -8.66
N LEU A 108 10.28 -25.14 -9.24
CA LEU A 108 10.55 -23.90 -8.48
C LEU A 108 9.31 -23.12 -8.04
N GLN A 109 8.10 -23.51 -8.44
CA GLN A 109 6.87 -22.84 -7.98
C GLN A 109 6.44 -23.22 -6.56
N ASN A 110 7.05 -24.25 -5.96
CA ASN A 110 6.65 -24.77 -4.65
C ASN A 110 7.66 -24.47 -3.52
N GLN A 111 8.69 -23.65 -3.78
CA GLN A 111 9.51 -23.07 -2.73
C GLN A 111 8.90 -21.74 -2.29
N ARG A 112 7.84 -21.82 -1.47
CA ARG A 112 7.41 -20.68 -0.64
C ARG A 112 8.51 -20.40 0.39
N CYS A 113 9.52 -19.65 0.00
CA CYS A 113 10.52 -19.11 0.92
C CYS A 113 9.87 -18.04 1.83
N GLY A 114 9.13 -18.50 2.82
CA GLY A 114 9.36 -18.15 4.22
C GLY A 114 9.16 -16.72 4.71
N GLY A 115 8.41 -15.85 4.05
CA GLY A 115 7.87 -14.66 4.73
C GLY A 115 6.63 -15.02 5.55
N ARG A 116 6.55 -14.65 6.85
CA ARG A 116 5.29 -14.78 7.62
C ARG A 116 4.16 -13.90 7.07
N ILE A 117 4.49 -12.97 6.17
CA ILE A 117 3.56 -12.02 5.57
C ILE A 117 2.60 -12.77 4.63
N GLY A 118 1.39 -13.04 5.11
CA GLY A 118 0.31 -13.65 4.35
C GLY A 118 -0.47 -12.65 3.50
N LEU A 119 -0.40 -11.35 3.83
CA LEU A 119 -1.09 -10.28 3.12
C LEU A 119 -0.28 -8.99 3.12
N ALA A 120 -0.01 -8.43 1.94
CA ALA A 120 0.54 -7.10 1.78
C ALA A 120 -0.38 -6.27 0.87
N MET A 121 -0.80 -5.08 1.33
CA MET A 121 -1.78 -4.25 0.61
C MET A 121 -1.48 -2.76 0.71
N GLY A 122 -1.51 -2.09 -0.44
CA GLY A 122 -1.61 -0.64 -0.51
C GLY A 122 -3.03 -0.17 -0.16
N VAL A 123 -3.16 0.66 0.86
CA VAL A 123 -4.44 1.20 1.33
C VAL A 123 -4.60 2.70 1.03
N GLY A 124 -3.54 3.35 0.51
CA GLY A 124 -3.52 4.77 0.17
C GLY A 124 -4.02 5.66 1.32
N GLY A 125 -4.88 6.62 1.00
CA GLY A 125 -5.46 7.57 1.98
C GLY A 125 -6.39 6.95 3.03
N SER A 126 -6.49 5.62 3.15
CA SER A 126 -7.25 4.97 4.23
C SER A 126 -6.70 5.32 5.61
N PHE A 127 -5.38 5.51 5.74
CA PHE A 127 -4.77 5.96 6.99
C PHE A 127 -5.35 7.31 7.42
N ASP A 128 -5.53 8.24 6.50
CA ASP A 128 -6.07 9.58 6.78
C ASP A 128 -7.53 9.58 7.22
N PHE A 129 -8.31 8.60 6.74
CA PHE A 129 -9.67 8.41 7.22
C PHE A 129 -9.70 7.77 8.61
N ILE A 130 -8.77 6.87 8.91
CA ILE A 130 -8.69 6.19 10.22
C ILE A 130 -8.21 7.17 11.30
N THR A 131 -7.21 8.00 11.01
CA THR A 131 -6.72 9.04 11.93
C THR A 131 -7.67 10.22 12.05
N GLY A 132 -8.66 10.35 11.16
CA GLY A 132 -9.60 11.45 11.12
C GLY A 132 -9.06 12.74 10.49
N LYS A 133 -7.84 12.70 9.92
CA LYS A 133 -7.23 13.85 9.24
C LYS A 133 -7.93 14.24 7.94
N THR A 134 -8.58 13.29 7.27
CA THR A 134 -9.43 13.57 6.10
C THR A 134 -10.90 13.25 6.38
N ARG A 135 -11.79 14.19 6.06
CA ARG A 135 -13.24 13.98 6.18
C ARG A 135 -13.81 13.33 4.93
N ARG A 136 -14.62 12.29 5.12
CA ARG A 136 -15.44 11.71 4.05
C ARG A 136 -16.46 12.74 3.56
N ALA A 137 -16.83 12.64 2.28
CA ALA A 137 -17.90 13.47 1.73
C ALA A 137 -19.23 13.19 2.44
N PRO A 138 -20.12 14.19 2.58
CA PRO A 138 -21.47 13.98 3.10
C PRO A 138 -22.25 12.95 2.27
N ASN A 139 -23.12 12.16 2.90
CA ASN A 139 -23.84 11.05 2.26
C ASN A 139 -24.58 11.44 0.97
N PHE A 140 -25.17 12.64 0.93
CA PHE A 140 -25.81 13.18 -0.28
C PHE A 140 -24.83 13.30 -1.46
N MET A 141 -23.63 13.86 -1.25
CA MET A 141 -22.62 13.99 -2.29
C MET A 141 -22.09 12.63 -2.74
N ARG A 142 -21.96 11.68 -1.81
CA ARG A 142 -21.55 10.29 -2.13
C ARG A 142 -22.59 9.61 -3.02
N ARG A 143 -23.88 9.76 -2.70
CA ARG A 143 -25.00 9.24 -3.51
C ARG A 143 -25.04 9.84 -4.90
N LEU A 144 -24.67 11.12 -5.04
CA LEU A 144 -24.59 11.80 -6.34
C LEU A 144 -23.28 11.53 -7.11
N GLY A 145 -22.34 10.74 -6.56
CA GLY A 145 -21.03 10.51 -7.19
C GLY A 145 -20.09 11.73 -7.15
N LEU A 146 -20.41 12.76 -6.36
CA LEU A 146 -19.65 14.01 -6.23
C LEU A 146 -18.51 13.92 -5.19
N GLU A 147 -18.07 12.71 -4.85
CA GLU A 147 -16.93 12.52 -3.93
C GLU A 147 -15.65 13.15 -4.46
N TRP A 148 -15.44 13.13 -5.78
CA TRP A 148 -14.28 13.75 -6.42
C TRP A 148 -14.27 15.27 -6.22
N LEU A 149 -15.44 15.91 -6.27
CA LEU A 149 -15.61 17.36 -6.08
C LEU A 149 -15.33 17.73 -4.62
N TRP A 150 -15.82 16.94 -3.67
CA TRP A 150 -15.49 17.11 -2.25
C TRP A 150 -13.98 16.99 -1.98
N ARG A 151 -13.29 16.07 -2.66
CA ARG A 151 -11.83 15.95 -2.57
C ARG A 151 -11.10 17.10 -3.26
N LEU A 152 -11.67 17.65 -4.33
CA LEU A 152 -11.10 18.81 -5.03
C LEU A 152 -11.13 20.06 -4.15
N VAL A 153 -12.26 20.31 -3.48
CA VAL A 153 -12.41 21.43 -2.54
C VAL A 153 -11.40 21.30 -1.38
N GLN A 154 -11.20 20.09 -0.86
CA GLN A 154 -10.21 19.86 0.21
C GLN A 154 -8.76 19.92 -0.27
N GLN A 155 -8.47 19.58 -1.54
CA GLN A 155 -7.12 19.52 -2.08
C GLN A 155 -7.05 20.21 -3.46
N PRO A 156 -7.03 21.55 -3.52
CA PRO A 156 -7.08 22.31 -4.77
C PRO A 156 -5.88 22.05 -5.69
N LYS A 157 -4.75 21.58 -5.14
CA LYS A 157 -3.58 21.13 -5.91
C LYS A 157 -3.92 20.04 -6.96
N ARG A 158 -5.04 19.33 -6.79
CA ARG A 158 -5.49 18.25 -7.69
C ARG A 158 -6.23 18.74 -8.94
N ILE A 159 -6.54 20.04 -9.08
CA ILE A 159 -7.30 20.59 -10.23
C ILE A 159 -6.67 20.19 -11.56
N LYS A 160 -5.34 20.31 -11.69
CA LYS A 160 -4.62 19.95 -12.93
C LYS A 160 -4.90 18.51 -13.35
N ARG A 161 -4.85 17.57 -12.39
CA ARG A 161 -5.10 16.15 -12.66
C ARG A 161 -6.55 15.90 -13.09
N ILE A 162 -7.51 16.58 -12.46
CA ILE A 162 -8.93 16.43 -12.80
C ILE A 162 -9.22 17.02 -14.18
N PHE A 163 -8.68 18.20 -14.49
CA PHE A 163 -8.82 18.80 -15.81
C PHE A 163 -8.26 17.87 -16.91
N ASN A 164 -7.10 17.28 -16.67
CA ASN A 164 -6.52 16.30 -17.60
C ASN A 164 -7.44 15.07 -17.79
N ALA A 165 -8.08 14.58 -16.72
CA ALA A 165 -8.94 13.40 -16.79
C ALA A 165 -10.32 13.69 -17.41
N VAL A 166 -10.90 14.86 -17.15
CA VAL A 166 -12.27 15.20 -17.57
C VAL A 166 -12.31 15.86 -18.95
N ILE A 167 -11.29 16.64 -19.31
CA ILE A 167 -11.25 17.41 -20.56
C ILE A 167 -10.24 16.81 -21.53
N ILE A 168 -8.97 16.69 -21.12
CA ILE A 168 -7.90 16.29 -22.04
C ILE A 168 -8.05 14.83 -22.48
N PHE A 169 -8.39 13.93 -21.56
CA PHE A 169 -8.52 12.50 -21.88
C PHE A 169 -9.64 12.21 -22.89
N PRO A 170 -10.89 12.68 -22.72
CA PRO A 170 -11.92 12.46 -23.73
C PRO A 170 -11.57 13.08 -25.09
N ILE A 171 -10.99 14.29 -25.12
CA ILE A 171 -10.53 14.91 -26.36
C ILE A 171 -9.47 14.03 -27.04
N ARG A 172 -8.45 13.56 -26.31
CA ARG A 172 -7.43 12.67 -26.88
C ARG A 172 -8.03 11.37 -27.42
N VAL A 173 -8.96 10.75 -26.69
CA VAL A 173 -9.59 9.49 -27.13
C VAL A 173 -10.45 9.68 -28.38
N LEU A 174 -11.14 10.81 -28.50
CA LEU A 174 -12.03 11.08 -29.64
C LEU A 174 -11.27 11.54 -30.89
N PHE A 175 -10.14 12.24 -30.73
CA PHE A 175 -9.43 12.89 -31.84
C PHE A 175 -8.09 12.23 -32.23
N ASN A 176 -7.49 11.36 -31.41
CA ASN A 176 -6.36 10.50 -31.82
C ASN A 176 -6.87 9.09 -32.17
N LYS A 177 -7.45 8.94 -33.36
CA LYS A 177 -7.54 7.64 -34.05
C LYS A 177 -6.22 7.31 -34.75
#